data_AF-W1Y4R0-F1
#
_entry.id   AF-W1Y4R0-F1
#
_cell.length_a   1.000
_cell.length_b   1.000
_cell.length_c   1.000
_cell.angle_alpha   90.00
_cell.angle_beta   90.00
_cell.angle_gamma   90.00
#
_symmetry.space_group_name_H-M   'P 1'
#
loop_
_entity.id
_entity.type
_entity.pdbx_description
1 polymer ?
#
loop_
_entity_poly.entity_id
_entity_poly.type
_entity_poly.pdbx_seq_one_letter_code
_entity_poly.pdbx_strand_id
1 'polypeptide(L)'
;FLDEIGDISPMMQVRLLRAIQEREVQRVGSNQTISVDVRLIAATHRDLAAEVNAGRFRQDLYYRLNVVAIEVPSLRQRREDIPLLAPHFLQRFAERN
;
A
#
# COMPACT_ATOMS: atom_id res chain seq x y z
N PHE A 1 3.15 5.62 -4.19
CA PHE A 1 2.18 5.00 -3.28
C PHE A 1 1.61 3.78 -3.98
N LEU A 2 1.49 2.64 -3.30
CA LEU A 2 0.85 1.44 -3.81
C LEU A 2 -0.37 1.14 -2.95
N ASP A 3 -1.56 1.25 -3.55
CA ASP A 3 -2.79 0.87 -2.87
C ASP A 3 -3.10 -0.61 -3.10
N GLU A 4 -3.83 -1.20 -2.15
CA GLU A 4 -4.25 -2.60 -2.17
C GLU A 4 -3.14 -3.60 -2.51
N ILE A 5 -2.01 -3.47 -1.82
CA ILE A 5 -0.85 -4.33 -2.07
C ILE A 5 -1.14 -5.82 -1.83
N GLY A 6 -2.11 -6.14 -0.96
CA GLY A 6 -2.53 -7.51 -0.71
C GLY A 6 -3.24 -8.20 -1.89
N ASP A 7 -3.70 -7.44 -2.90
CA ASP A 7 -4.42 -7.96 -4.07
C ASP A 7 -3.53 -8.23 -5.28
N ILE A 8 -2.22 -7.94 -5.20
CA ILE A 8 -1.33 -8.11 -6.35
C ILE A 8 -1.04 -9.59 -6.64
N SER A 9 -0.95 -9.91 -7.93
CA SER A 9 -0.64 -11.28 -8.37
C SER A 9 0.72 -11.76 -7.84
N PRO A 10 0.93 -13.09 -7.68
CA PRO A 10 2.22 -13.62 -7.21
C PRO A 10 3.40 -13.17 -8.08
N MET A 11 3.21 -13.04 -9.39
CA MET A 11 4.23 -12.52 -10.31
C MET A 11 4.59 -11.06 -10.01
N MET A 12 3.59 -10.22 -9.68
CA MET A 12 3.83 -8.84 -9.27
C MET A 12 4.55 -8.75 -7.92
N GLN A 13 4.28 -9.67 -6.98
CA GLN A 13 5.03 -9.74 -5.71
C GLN A 13 6.52 -9.98 -5.97
N VAL A 14 6.89 -10.87 -6.90
CA VAL A 14 8.28 -11.11 -7.29
C VAL A 14 8.93 -9.86 -7.89
N ARG A 15 8.24 -9.20 -8.83
CA ARG A 15 8.76 -7.99 -9.48
C ARG A 15 8.95 -6.85 -8.49
N LEU A 16 8.01 -6.67 -7.56
CA LEU A 16 8.11 -5.64 -6.54
C LEU A 16 9.24 -5.94 -5.55
N LEU A 17 9.40 -7.19 -5.13
CA LEU A 17 10.51 -7.60 -4.27
C LEU A 17 11.87 -7.26 -4.90
N ARG A 18 12.05 -7.58 -6.20
CA ARG A 18 13.26 -7.21 -6.94
C ARG A 18 13.45 -5.70 -6.99
N ALA A 19 12.39 -4.94 -7.30
CA ALA A 19 12.48 -3.48 -7.33
C ALA A 19 12.91 -2.87 -5.98
N ILE A 20 12.45 -3.44 -4.86
CA ILE A 20 12.84 -3.00 -3.52
C ILE A 20 14.29 -3.40 -3.19
N GLN A 21 14.71 -4.59 -3.57
CA GLN A 21 16.04 -5.13 -3.25
C GLN A 21 17.15 -4.52 -4.11
N GLU A 22 16.93 -4.49 -5.43
CA GLU A 22 17.93 -4.08 -6.43
C GLU A 22 17.88 -2.57 -6.70
N ARG A 23 16.79 -1.89 -6.30
CA ARG A 23 16.52 -0.49 -6.67
C ARG A 23 16.52 -0.28 -8.19
N GLU A 24 16.00 -1.27 -8.89
CA GLU A 24 15.92 -1.29 -10.35
C GLU A 24 14.55 -1.74 -10.82
N VAL A 25 14.12 -1.23 -11.98
CA VAL A 25 12.88 -1.65 -12.63
C VAL A 25 13.12 -1.92 -14.12
N GLN A 26 12.30 -2.79 -14.70
CA GLN A 26 12.27 -3.04 -16.14
C GLN A 26 10.88 -2.73 -16.67
N ARG A 27 10.81 -2.05 -17.82
CA ARG A 27 9.55 -1.86 -18.54
C ARG A 27 9.08 -3.19 -19.11
N VAL A 28 7.76 -3.38 -19.19
CA VAL A 28 7.18 -4.57 -19.82
C VAL A 28 7.68 -4.68 -21.27
N GLY A 29 8.22 -5.85 -21.63
CA GLY A 29 8.77 -6.11 -22.96
C GLY A 29 10.18 -5.54 -23.21
N SER A 30 10.80 -4.89 -22.23
CA SER A 30 12.18 -4.41 -22.31
C SER A 30 13.12 -5.26 -21.46
N ASN A 31 14.35 -5.44 -21.94
CA ASN A 31 15.45 -6.04 -21.17
C ASN A 31 16.34 -4.99 -20.49
N GLN A 32 16.04 -3.70 -20.68
CA GLN A 32 16.79 -2.61 -20.06
C GLN A 32 16.36 -2.43 -18.61
N THR A 33 17.31 -2.54 -17.69
CA THR A 33 17.15 -2.15 -16.29
C THR A 33 17.31 -0.63 -16.13
N ILE A 34 16.51 -0.06 -15.25
CA ILE A 34 16.51 1.36 -14.93
C ILE A 34 16.67 1.48 -13.41
N SER A 35 17.78 2.08 -12.96
CA SER A 35 17.98 2.38 -11.54
C SER A 35 17.00 3.46 -11.07
N VAL A 36 16.45 3.27 -9.88
CA VAL A 36 15.45 4.16 -9.29
C VAL A 36 15.78 4.44 -7.82
N ASP A 37 15.62 5.69 -7.41
CA ASP A 37 15.61 6.07 -5.99
C ASP A 37 14.21 6.54 -5.63
N VAL A 38 13.47 5.68 -4.93
CA VAL A 38 12.05 5.90 -4.62
C VAL A 38 11.74 5.56 -3.17
N ARG A 39 10.90 6.39 -2.55
CA ARG A 39 10.28 6.06 -1.27
C ARG A 39 8.99 5.28 -1.52
N LEU A 40 8.94 4.05 -1.00
CA LEU A 40 7.76 3.21 -1.08
C LEU A 40 6.83 3.47 0.12
N ILE A 41 5.55 3.66 -0.18
CA ILE A 41 4.46 3.67 0.80
C ILE A 41 3.38 2.76 0.22
N ALA A 42 2.94 1.78 0.99
CA ALA A 42 1.92 0.83 0.60
C ALA A 42 0.75 0.84 1.58
N ALA A 43 -0.45 0.53 1.09
CA ALA A 43 -1.65 0.34 1.90
C ALA A 43 -2.37 -0.93 1.44
N THR A 44 -3.19 -1.51 2.33
CA THR A 44 -4.10 -2.60 2.00
C THR A 44 -5.17 -2.74 3.08
N HIS A 45 -6.35 -3.23 2.70
CA HIS A 45 -7.38 -3.65 3.65
C HIS A 45 -7.19 -5.10 4.16
N ARG A 46 -6.25 -5.87 3.59
CA ARG A 46 -6.01 -7.27 3.97
C ARG A 46 -5.01 -7.38 5.12
N ASP A 47 -5.20 -8.38 5.98
CA ASP A 47 -4.19 -8.79 6.95
C ASP A 47 -3.07 -9.56 6.24
N LEU A 48 -1.97 -8.86 5.94
CA LEU A 48 -0.84 -9.46 5.23
C LEU A 48 -0.19 -10.62 6.00
N ALA A 49 -0.21 -10.63 7.33
CA ALA A 49 0.35 -11.74 8.10
C ALA A 49 -0.50 -13.00 7.90
N ALA A 50 -1.83 -12.86 7.90
CA ALA A 50 -2.74 -13.96 7.56
C ALA A 50 -2.58 -14.42 6.10
N GLU A 51 -2.40 -13.49 5.15
CA GLU A 51 -2.17 -13.81 3.74
C GLU A 51 -0.84 -14.55 3.51
N VAL A 52 0.21 -14.23 4.29
CA VAL A 52 1.48 -14.97 4.30
C VAL A 52 1.27 -16.39 4.81
N ASN A 53 0.58 -16.56 5.95
CA ASN A 53 0.28 -17.88 6.51
C ASN A 53 -0.56 -18.74 5.56
N ALA A 54 -1.42 -18.11 4.77
CA ALA A 54 -2.23 -18.77 3.75
C ALA A 54 -1.48 -19.03 2.42
N GLY A 55 -0.21 -18.64 2.31
CA GLY A 55 0.61 -18.81 1.10
C GLY A 55 0.20 -17.92 -0.09
N ARG A 56 -0.66 -16.92 0.14
CA ARG A 56 -1.14 -16.00 -0.90
C ARG A 56 -0.26 -14.75 -1.03
N PHE A 57 0.50 -14.44 0.01
CA PHE A 57 1.46 -13.35 0.02
C PHE A 57 2.86 -13.85 0.38
N ARG A 58 3.89 -13.37 -0.31
CA ARG A 58 5.26 -13.81 -0.05
C ARG A 58 5.78 -13.23 1.26
N GLN A 59 6.32 -14.12 2.09
CA GLN A 59 6.91 -13.77 3.38
C GLN A 59 8.08 -12.77 3.26
N ASP A 60 8.93 -12.90 2.25
CA ASP A 60 10.08 -12.02 2.03
C ASP A 60 9.66 -10.58 1.67
N LEU A 61 8.63 -10.43 0.83
CA LEU A 61 8.04 -9.13 0.52
C LEU A 61 7.36 -8.52 1.75
N TYR A 62 6.62 -9.33 2.53
CA TYR A 62 5.98 -8.87 3.75
C TYR A 62 6.98 -8.23 4.72
N TYR A 63 8.10 -8.91 5.01
CA TYR A 63 9.12 -8.36 5.90
C TYR A 63 9.81 -7.10 5.37
N ARG A 64 9.90 -6.94 4.03
CA ARG A 64 10.45 -5.72 3.42
C ARG A 64 9.49 -4.53 3.50
N LEU A 65 8.18 -4.78 3.47
CA LEU A 65 7.16 -3.73 3.60
C LEU A 65 6.88 -3.38 5.06
N ASN A 66 6.86 -4.39 5.94
CA ASN A 66 6.45 -4.27 7.34
C ASN A 66 7.55 -3.75 8.28
N VAL A 67 8.36 -2.78 7.82
CA VAL A 67 9.39 -2.13 8.65
C VAL A 67 8.76 -1.06 9.54
N VAL A 68 7.82 -0.29 8.99
CA VAL A 68 7.01 0.69 9.73
C VAL A 68 5.56 0.48 9.30
N ALA A 69 4.75 -0.04 10.22
CA ALA A 69 3.32 -0.24 10.02
C ALA A 69 2.52 0.88 10.70
N ILE A 70 1.54 1.42 9.99
CA ILE A 70 0.60 2.40 10.53
C ILE A 70 -0.80 1.82 10.36
N GLU A 71 -1.42 1.47 11.48
CA GLU A 71 -2.81 1.04 11.48
C GLU A 71 -3.72 2.28 11.46
N VAL A 72 -4.64 2.33 10.49
CA VAL A 72 -5.61 3.41 10.38
C VAL A 72 -6.94 2.96 10.98
N PRO A 73 -7.34 3.46 12.16
CA PRO A 73 -8.59 3.05 12.78
C PRO A 73 -9.80 3.47 11.96
N SER A 74 -10.79 2.59 11.91
CA SER A 74 -12.09 2.87 11.31
C SER A 74 -12.81 3.99 12.08
N LEU A 75 -13.67 4.76 11.41
CA LEU A 75 -14.36 5.90 12.03
C LEU A 75 -15.20 5.51 13.25
N ARG A 76 -15.71 4.26 13.29
CA ARG A 76 -16.43 3.72 14.46
C ARG A 76 -15.56 3.62 15.73
N GLN A 77 -14.24 3.54 15.59
CA GLN A 77 -13.25 3.51 16.66
C GLN A 77 -12.74 4.90 17.06
N ARG A 78 -13.09 5.95 16.28
CA ARG A 78 -12.71 7.36 16.49
C ARG A 78 -13.90 8.28 16.24
N ARG A 79 -14.97 8.07 17.01
CA ARG A 79 -16.26 8.76 16.80
C ARG A 79 -16.17 10.26 17.08
N GLU A 80 -15.21 10.66 17.91
CA GLU A 80 -14.85 12.04 18.22
C GLU A 80 -14.36 12.84 17.01
N ASP A 81 -13.88 12.18 15.95
CA ASP A 81 -13.51 12.85 14.70
C ASP A 81 -14.75 13.25 13.88
N ILE A 82 -15.92 12.62 14.10
CA ILE A 82 -17.12 12.83 13.28
C ILE A 82 -17.59 14.29 13.32
N PRO A 83 -17.73 14.94 14.50
CA PRO A 83 -18.13 16.34 14.57
C PRO A 83 -17.14 17.32 13.91
N LEU A 84 -15.88 16.93 13.69
CA LEU A 84 -14.89 17.73 12.97
C LEU A 84 -14.95 17.48 11.46
N LEU A 85 -15.12 16.23 11.05
CA LEU A 85 -15.16 15.82 9.64
C LEU A 85 -16.46 16.25 8.94
N ALA A 86 -17.61 16.14 9.62
CA ALA A 86 -18.91 16.47 9.04
C ALA A 86 -19.00 17.93 8.55
N PRO A 87 -18.68 18.97 9.37
CA PRO A 87 -18.69 20.35 8.90
C PRO A 87 -17.61 20.63 7.84
N HIS A 88 -16.43 20.00 7.94
CA HIS A 88 -15.39 20.13 6.92
C HIS A 88 -15.90 19.68 5.54
N PHE A 89 -16.56 18.52 5.46
CA PHE A 89 -17.13 18.04 4.20
C PHE A 89 -18.31 18.91 3.74
N LEU A 90 -19.20 19.34 4.65
CA LEU A 90 -20.30 20.24 4.32
C LEU A 90 -19.78 21.52 3.63
N GLN A 91 -18.79 22.19 4.23
CA GLN A 91 -18.19 23.38 3.66
C GLN A 91 -17.55 23.09 2.31
N ARG A 92 -16.71 22.05 2.23
CA ARG A 92 -15.98 21.68 1.01
C ARG A 92 -16.91 21.40 -0.17
N PHE A 93 -18.08 20.80 0.06
CA PHE A 93 -19.04 20.51 -1.00
C PHE A 93 -19.96 21.70 -1.31
N ALA A 94 -20.26 22.56 -0.35
CA ALA A 94 -21.00 23.80 -0.58
C ALA A 94 -20.21 24.79 -1.46
N GLU A 95 -18.88 24.87 -1.31
CA GLU A 95 -18.00 25.72 -2.14
C GLU A 95 -17.80 25.22 -3.57
N ARG A 96 -18.15 23.95 -3.83
CA ARG A 96 -17.92 23.28 -5.12
C ARG A 96 -19.15 23.29 -6.03
N ASN A 97 -20.30 23.71 -5.50
CA ASN A 97 -21.58 23.88 -6.18
C ASN A 97 -21.91 25.37 -6.33
#